data_AF-V4K6P8-F1
#
_entry.id   AF-V4K6P8-F1
#
_cell.length_a   1.000
_cell.length_b   1.000
_cell.length_c   1.000
_cell.angle_alpha   90.00
_cell.angle_beta   90.00
_cell.angle_gamma   90.00
#
_symmetry.space_group_name_H-M   'P 1'
#
loop_
_entity.id
_entity.type
_entity.pdbx_description
1 polymer ?
#
loop_
_entity_poly.entity_id
_entity_poly.type
_entity_poly.pdbx_seq_one_letter_code
_entity_poly.pdbx_strand_id
1 'polypeptide(L)' 'MKRLKVTVPHFDNSSLIEAYSKTLIRWCMNPHMQDMKALLYMLPRIWKVEDRVARADLGLGRFLFDFHPEEDIMQVLKM' A
#
# COMPACT_ATOMS: atom_id res chain seq x y z
N MET A 1 32.80 20.42 -7.06
CA MET A 1 32.31 19.07 -7.43
C MET A 1 31.40 19.18 -8.66
N LYS A 2 31.76 18.58 -9.80
CA LYS A 2 30.87 18.52 -10.98
C LYS A 2 29.76 17.51 -10.71
N ARG A 3 28.48 17.91 -10.82
CA ARG A 3 27.32 16.99 -10.75
C ARG A 3 27.37 16.06 -11.95
N LEU A 4 27.53 14.76 -11.70
CA LEU A 4 27.35 13.73 -12.72
C LEU A 4 25.86 13.69 -13.09
N LYS A 5 25.54 13.95 -14.36
CA LYS A 5 24.18 13.79 -14.88
C LYS A 5 23.97 12.32 -15.20
N VAL A 6 23.25 11.63 -14.33
CA VAL A 6 22.75 10.28 -14.60
C VAL A 6 21.42 10.43 -15.35
N THR A 7 21.38 9.97 -16.60
CA THR A 7 20.14 9.88 -17.36
C THR A 7 19.57 8.48 -17.18
N VAL A 8 18.41 8.39 -16.53
CA VAL A 8 17.68 7.12 -16.39
C VAL A 8 16.97 6.83 -17.71
N PRO A 9 17.14 5.63 -18.30
CA PRO A 9 16.43 5.26 -19.51
C PRO A 9 14.92 5.21 -19.27
N HIS A 10 14.14 5.47 -20.31
CA HIS A 10 12.69 5.32 -20.22
C HIS A 10 12.35 3.86 -19.92
N PHE A 11 11.53 3.65 -18.89
CA PHE A 11 11.07 2.34 -18.47
C PHE A 11 9.55 2.33 -18.50
N ASP A 12 8.99 1.35 -19.21
CA ASP A 12 7.55 1.18 -19.31
C ASP A 12 7.00 0.58 -18.01
N ASN A 13 6.16 1.35 -17.32
CA ASN A 13 5.56 0.96 -16.05
C ASN A 13 4.16 0.33 -16.21
N SER A 14 3.65 0.16 -17.44
CA SER A 14 2.26 -0.22 -17.68
C SER A 14 1.89 -1.53 -16.95
N SER A 15 2.74 -2.55 -17.04
CA SER A 15 2.52 -3.83 -16.35
C SER A 15 2.58 -3.72 -14.82
N LEU A 16 3.42 -2.82 -14.29
CA LEU A 16 3.48 -2.58 -12.84
C LEU A 16 2.23 -1.86 -12.35
N ILE A 17 1.75 -0.88 -13.10
CA ILE A 17 0.53 -0.14 -12.79
C ILE A 17 -0.67 -1.10 -12.79
N GLU A 18 -0.74 -2.00 -13.77
CA GLU A 18 -1.79 -3.02 -13.84
C GLU A 18 -1.73 -4.00 -12.66
N ALA A 19 -0.53 -4.48 -12.31
CA ALA A 19 -0.34 -5.40 -11.19
C ALA A 19 -0.78 -4.81 -9.84
N TYR A 20 -0.56 -3.50 -9.62
CA TYR A 20 -0.92 -2.80 -8.38
C TYR A 20 -2.26 -2.04 -8.48
N SER A 21 -3.08 -2.33 -9.49
CA SER A 21 -4.37 -1.64 -9.70
C SER A 21 -5.36 -1.83 -8.53
N LYS A 22 -5.22 -2.90 -7.75
CA LYS A 22 -6.08 -3.26 -6.62
C LYS A 22 -5.44 -2.98 -5.26
N THR A 23 -4.43 -2.13 -5.25
CA THR A 23 -3.65 -1.85 -4.05
C THR A 23 -4.11 -0.56 -3.37
N LEU A 24 -4.30 -0.62 -2.06
CA LEU A 24 -4.59 0.54 -1.22
C LEU A 24 -3.34 0.92 -0.42
N ILE A 25 -2.88 2.15 -0.62
CA ILE A 25 -1.79 2.74 0.17
C ILE A 25 -2.41 3.65 1.22
N ARG A 26 -2.03 3.48 2.48
CA ARG A 26 -2.46 4.36 3.56
C ARG A 26 -1.29 4.86 4.40
N TRP A 27 -1.51 6.02 5.01
CA TRP A 27 -0.59 6.65 5.93
C TRP A 27 -1.09 6.44 7.37
N CYS A 28 -0.15 6.18 8.27
CA CYS A 28 -0.36 6.28 9.71
C CYS A 28 -0.51 7.76 10.06
N MET A 29 -1.73 8.18 10.40
CA MET A 29 -2.04 9.59 10.64
C MET A 29 -1.58 10.07 12.01
N ASN A 30 -1.41 9.17 12.97
CA ASN A 30 -0.92 9.52 14.31
C ASN A 30 0.12 8.52 14.81
N PRO A 31 1.38 8.62 14.36
CA PRO A 31 2.45 7.68 14.72
C PRO A 31 2.77 7.61 16.22
N HIS A 32 2.39 8.65 16.99
CA HIS A 32 2.61 8.67 18.44
C HIS A 32 1.65 7.76 19.21
N MET A 33 0.45 7.54 18.69
CA MET A 33 -0.58 6.70 19.34
C MET A 33 -0.95 5.46 18.54
N GLN A 34 -0.64 5.43 17.24
CA GLN A 34 -0.93 4.33 16.34
C GLN A 34 0.36 3.61 15.99
N ASP A 35 0.56 2.44 16.59
CA ASP A 35 1.64 1.54 16.20
C ASP A 35 1.39 0.97 14.79
N MET A 36 2.39 1.05 13.92
CA MET A 36 2.26 0.59 12.53
C MET A 36 1.97 -0.91 12.44
N LYS A 37 2.62 -1.74 13.26
CA LYS A 37 2.42 -3.19 13.22
C LYS A 37 1.01 -3.54 13.70
N ALA A 38 0.52 -2.82 14.71
CA ALA A 38 -0.85 -2.94 15.19
C ALA A 38 -1.85 -2.56 14.09
N LEU A 39 -1.65 -1.44 13.37
CA LEU A 39 -2.53 -1.06 12.25
C LEU A 39 -2.52 -2.08 11.11
N LEU A 40 -1.34 -2.58 10.74
CA LEU A 40 -1.16 -3.62 9.72
C LEU A 40 -1.91 -4.92 10.07
N TYR A 41 -2.01 -5.24 11.36
CA TYR A 41 -2.75 -6.40 11.83
C TYR A 41 -4.25 -6.15 12.02
N MET A 42 -4.64 -4.98 12.53
CA MET A 42 -6.02 -4.67 12.90
C MET A 42 -6.89 -4.25 11.71
N LEU A 43 -6.37 -3.46 10.77
CA LEU A 43 -7.17 -2.94 9.66
C LEU A 43 -7.81 -4.04 8.78
N PRO A 44 -7.08 -5.09 8.37
CA PRO A 44 -7.67 -6.20 7.62
C PRO A 44 -8.78 -6.93 8.38
N ARG A 45 -8.72 -6.97 9.72
CA ARG A 45 -9.75 -7.59 10.56
C ARG A 45 -10.99 -6.73 10.68
N ILE A 46 -10.81 -5.41 10.81
CA ILE A 46 -11.92 -4.43 10.80
C ILE A 46 -12.71 -4.52 9.49
N TRP A 47 -12.00 -4.68 8.38
CA TRP A 47 -12.58 -4.82 7.05
C TRP A 47 -13.03 -6.25 6.70
N LYS A 48 -12.75 -7.24 7.55
CA LYS A 48 -13.05 -8.67 7.34
C LYS A 48 -12.42 -9.27 6.07
N VAL A 49 -11.21 -8.82 5.71
CA VAL A 49 -10.44 -9.27 4.53
C VAL A 49 -9.10 -9.90 4.91
N GLU A 50 -8.94 -10.32 6.17
CA GLU A 50 -7.66 -10.72 6.76
C GLU A 50 -6.89 -11.79 5.98
N ASP A 51 -7.57 -12.76 5.37
CA ASP A 51 -6.98 -13.84 4.56
C ASP A 51 -6.87 -13.50 3.06
N ARG A 52 -7.40 -12.36 2.62
CA ARG A 52 -7.54 -11.99 1.19
C ARG A 52 -6.71 -10.78 0.78
N VAL A 53 -5.89 -10.28 1.71
CA VAL A 53 -5.08 -9.08 1.51
C VAL A 53 -3.62 -9.35 1.85
N ALA A 54 -2.74 -9.11 0.89
CA ALA A 54 -1.31 -9.06 1.14
C ALA A 54 -0.95 -7.70 1.75
N ARG A 55 0.05 -7.68 2.63
CA ARG A 55 0.38 -6.50 3.42
C ARG A 55 1.86 -6.22 3.32
N ALA A 56 2.21 -4.97 3.06
CA ALA A 56 3.60 -4.52 3.01
C ALA A 56 3.78 -3.23 3.80
N ASP A 57 4.84 -3.17 4.60
CA ASP A 57 5.31 -1.93 5.22
C ASP A 57 6.18 -1.19 4.19
N LEU A 58 5.78 0.03 3.83
CA LEU A 58 6.52 0.89 2.89
C LEU A 58 7.50 1.84 3.61
N GLY A 59 7.55 1.77 4.94
CA GLY A 59 8.30 2.68 5.78
C GLY A 59 7.75 4.11 5.74
N LEU A 60 8.37 4.99 6.53
CA LEU A 60 7.99 6.41 6.64
C LEU A 60 6.50 6.59 7.02
N GLY A 61 5.96 5.70 7.85
CA GLY A 61 4.57 5.76 8.30
C GLY A 61 3.55 5.34 7.24
N ARG A 62 3.95 4.57 6.23
CA ARG A 62 3.07 4.14 5.14
C ARG A 62 3.01 2.62 5.07
N PHE A 63 1.81 2.12 4.81
CA PHE A 63 1.58 0.70 4.58
C PHE A 63 0.71 0.50 3.35
N LEU A 64 0.86 -0.68 2.77
CA LEU A 64 0.24 -1.11 1.54
C LEU A 64 -0.58 -2.36 1.80
N PHE A 65 -1.80 -2.35 1.29
CA PHE A 65 -2.71 -3.48 1.28
C PHE A 65 -3.03 -3.83 -0.16
N ASP A 66 -2.60 -5.01 -0.59
CA ASP A 66 -2.86 -5.51 -1.93
C ASP A 66 -3.99 -6.53 -1.90
N PHE A 67 -5.11 -6.19 -2.53
CA PHE A 67 -6.34 -6.96 -2.47
C PHE A 67 -6.40 -7.95 -3.61
N HIS A 68 -6.74 -9.21 -3.31
CA HIS A 68 -6.94 -10.21 -4.35
C HIS A 68 -8.27 -9.98 -5.11
N PRO A 69 -9.42 -9.82 -4.43
CA PRO A 69 -10.68 -9.51 -5.08
C PRO A 69 -10.88 -7.99 -5.19
N GLU A 70 -11.34 -7.52 -6.35
CA GLU A 70 -11.68 -6.11 -6.54
C GLU A 70 -12.86 -5.67 -5.64
N GLU A 71 -13.79 -6.59 -5.36
CA GLU A 71 -14.92 -6.33 -4.47
C GLU A 71 -14.45 -5.95 -3.04
N ASP A 72 -13.35 -6.51 -2.57
CA ASP A 72 -12.85 -6.24 -1.21
C ASP A 72 -12.33 -4.80 -1.09
N ILE A 73 -11.58 -4.30 -2.08
CA ILE A 73 -11.14 -2.89 -2.09
C ILE A 73 -12.34 -1.96 -2.27
N MET A 74 -13.33 -2.31 -3.11
CA MET A 74 -14.54 -1.52 -3.27
C MET A 74 -15.36 -1.42 -1.98
N GLN A 75 -15.47 -2.52 -1.22
CA GLN A 75 -16.13 -2.51 0.08
C GLN A 75 -15.37 -1.62 1.08
N VAL A 76 -14.04 -1.73 1.14
CA VAL A 76 -13.20 -0.92 2.02
C VAL A 76 -13.28 0.58 1.69
N LEU A 77 -13.42 0.94 0.41
CA LEU A 77 -13.55 2.34 -0.02
C LEU A 77 -14.96 2.93 0.18
N LYS A 78 -15.99 2.09 0.37
CA LYS A 78 -17.37 2.53 0.65
C LYS A 78 -17.64 2.74 2.14
N MET A 79 -16.79 2.22 3.02
CA MET A 79 -16.86 2.41 4.48
C MET A 79 -16.34 3.79 4.88
#